data_AF-A0A9E3NYW2-F1
#
_entry.id   AF-A0A9E3NYW2-F1
#
_cell.length_a   1.000
_cell.length_b   1.000
_cell.length_c   1.000
_cell.angle_alpha   90.00
_cell.angle_beta   90.00
_cell.angle_gamma   90.00
#
_symmetry.space_group_name_H-M   'P 1'
#
loop_
_entity.id
_entity.type
_entity.pdbx_description
1 polymer ?
#
loop_
_entity_poly.entity_id
_entity_poly.type
_entity_poly.pdbx_seq_one_letter_code
_entity_poly.pdbx_strand_id
1 'polypeptide(L)'
;MPRDDNESEPLPPSVERALAEARASANRAGGLSSTPHGRWLALIPVGVAIVMALLVMPRAAAPEDIPLPAVNARALAETKATDRKRADRARATRLPTDVLAMGTALRALGKLQATGAPDDEVSDARAKLEDASRFARSRDDESAMLTDLLALRALHLEEFIAEVERFEVTGTTTSELQELGGGFVDRMRAAGWTDGKKFVLTDAQRRTAYKLYWNATTATEKIPELAPTLDEQRALYTLYLTHPHPPEVQRPTFEAQRRTATDDLTCRRANEAESRATELWRAEKVRRLGEIDAAYPGSYALGVAYYRAGRMDLATDQFRRWIERHPDGAWTLRAKNHLRAAVSGGT
;
A
#
# COMPACT_ATOMS: atom_id res chain seq x y z
N MET A 1 22.62 -43.47 13.74
CA MET A 1 23.28 -42.16 13.62
C MET A 1 24.24 -42.23 12.44
N PRO A 2 23.89 -41.68 11.27
CA PRO A 2 24.87 -41.42 10.22
C PRO A 2 25.61 -40.11 10.54
N ARG A 3 26.91 -40.07 10.29
CA ARG A 3 27.71 -38.84 10.30
C ARG A 3 27.44 -38.13 8.98
N ASP A 4 26.89 -36.92 9.04
CA ASP A 4 26.85 -36.01 7.89
C ASP A 4 28.26 -35.50 7.64
N ASP A 5 28.86 -36.01 6.56
CA ASP A 5 30.07 -35.45 5.97
C ASP A 5 29.69 -34.12 5.32
N ASN A 6 29.95 -33.04 6.05
CA ASN A 6 29.70 -31.67 5.62
C ASN A 6 30.73 -31.31 4.53
N GLU A 7 30.44 -31.68 3.28
CA GLU A 7 31.17 -31.21 2.10
C GLU A 7 31.01 -29.69 2.00
N SER A 8 32.04 -28.97 2.44
CA SER A 8 32.11 -27.52 2.35
C SER A 8 31.99 -27.09 0.89
N GLU A 9 30.87 -26.42 0.59
CA GLU A 9 30.57 -25.82 -0.71
C GLU A 9 31.75 -24.94 -1.19
N PRO A 10 32.23 -25.13 -2.44
CA PRO A 10 33.41 -24.43 -2.93
C PRO A 10 33.18 -22.92 -2.97
N LEU A 11 34.21 -22.15 -2.58
CA LEU A 11 34.14 -20.70 -2.54
C LEU A 11 33.88 -20.12 -3.93
N PRO A 12 33.13 -19.00 -4.05
CA PRO A 12 32.95 -18.32 -5.33
C PRO A 12 34.30 -17.95 -5.98
N PRO A 13 34.46 -18.09 -7.31
CA PRO A 13 35.74 -17.86 -7.99
C PRO A 13 36.37 -16.46 -7.77
N SER A 14 35.53 -15.46 -7.47
CA SER A 14 35.97 -14.10 -7.13
C SER A 14 36.65 -14.04 -5.74
N VAL A 15 36.14 -14.82 -4.78
CA VAL A 15 36.70 -14.93 -3.43
C VAL A 15 38.00 -15.74 -3.47
N GLU A 16 38.06 -16.80 -4.28
CA GLU A 16 39.30 -17.55 -4.50
C GLU A 16 40.40 -16.69 -5.12
N ARG A 17 40.08 -15.87 -6.14
CA ARG A 17 41.03 -14.92 -6.72
C ARG A 17 41.49 -13.87 -5.71
N ALA A 18 40.57 -13.27 -4.95
CA ALA A 18 40.92 -12.30 -3.92
C ALA A 18 41.81 -12.91 -2.82
N LEU A 19 41.55 -14.15 -2.42
CA LEU A 19 42.38 -14.89 -1.46
C LEU A 19 43.75 -15.26 -2.05
N ALA A 20 43.81 -15.64 -3.33
CA ALA A 20 45.06 -15.94 -4.02
C ALA A 20 45.94 -14.68 -4.17
N GLU A 21 45.35 -13.54 -4.53
CA GLU A 21 46.04 -12.24 -4.62
C GLU A 21 46.48 -11.74 -3.24
N ALA A 22 45.67 -11.93 -2.20
CA ALA A 22 46.04 -11.61 -0.83
C ALA A 22 47.22 -12.49 -0.36
N ARG A 23 47.21 -13.80 -0.65
CA ARG A 23 48.32 -14.72 -0.35
C ARG A 23 49.59 -14.36 -1.12
N ALA A 24 49.49 -14.02 -2.40
CA ALA A 24 50.63 -13.60 -3.22
C ALA A 24 51.23 -12.27 -2.74
N SER A 25 50.41 -11.36 -2.22
CA SER A 25 50.83 -10.10 -1.62
C SER A 25 51.50 -10.31 -0.27
N ALA A 26 50.96 -11.20 0.56
CA ALA A 26 51.55 -11.59 1.85
C ALA A 26 52.91 -12.28 1.69
N ASN A 27 53.06 -13.17 0.70
CA ASN A 27 54.34 -13.84 0.42
C ASN A 27 55.41 -12.89 -0.12
N ARG A 28 55.02 -11.84 -0.88
CA ARG A 28 55.96 -10.80 -1.33
C ARG A 28 56.46 -9.90 -0.19
N ALA A 29 55.67 -9.73 0.87
CA ALA A 29 56.07 -8.98 2.06
C ALA A 29 56.97 -9.78 3.03
N GLY A 30 57.01 -11.12 2.90
CA GLY A 30 57.79 -12.01 3.79
C GLY A 30 59.31 -12.05 3.55
N GLY A 31 59.83 -11.32 2.56
CA GLY A 31 61.26 -11.27 2.23
C GLY A 31 62.08 -10.19 2.93
N LEU A 32 61.46 -9.36 3.77
CA LEU A 32 62.16 -8.30 4.53
C LEU A 32 62.37 -8.72 5.98
N SER A 33 63.62 -8.66 6.37
CA SER A 33 64.22 -9.13 7.61
C SER A 33 63.54 -8.66 8.90
N SER A 34 63.66 -9.53 9.91
CA SER A 34 63.23 -9.39 11.29
C SER A 34 63.68 -8.09 11.95
N THR A 35 62.83 -7.07 11.93
CA THR A 35 62.83 -6.02 12.95
C THR A 35 61.56 -6.16 13.80
N PRO A 36 61.64 -6.12 15.14
CA PRO A 36 60.48 -6.34 16.02
C PRO A 36 59.36 -5.29 15.86
N HIS A 37 59.60 -4.21 15.11
CA HIS A 37 58.62 -3.17 14.81
C HIS A 37 57.73 -3.48 13.57
N GLY A 38 58.12 -4.41 12.69
CA GLY A 38 57.35 -4.76 11.49
C GLY A 38 56.10 -5.61 11.75
N ARG A 39 56.01 -6.27 12.91
CA ARG A 39 54.86 -7.11 13.30
C ARG A 39 53.57 -6.31 13.52
N TRP A 40 53.68 -5.02 13.86
CA TRP A 40 52.52 -4.18 14.13
C TRP A 40 51.74 -3.82 12.85
N LEU A 41 52.44 -3.67 11.72
CA LEU A 41 51.80 -3.38 10.42
C LEU A 41 50.99 -4.58 9.89
N ALA A 42 51.36 -5.82 10.24
CA ALA A 42 50.60 -7.02 9.87
C ALA A 42 49.26 -7.18 10.63
N LEU A 43 49.07 -6.44 11.73
CA LEU A 43 47.80 -6.44 12.48
C LEU A 43 46.74 -5.56 11.81
N ILE A 44 47.14 -4.57 11.01
CA ILE A 44 46.20 -3.62 10.39
C ILE A 44 45.24 -4.33 9.42
N PRO A 45 45.68 -5.19 8.46
CA PRO A 45 44.75 -5.90 7.58
C PRO A 45 43.81 -6.84 8.33
N VAL A 46 44.29 -7.48 9.40
CA VAL A 46 43.47 -8.37 10.24
C VAL A 46 42.42 -7.56 11.00
N GLY A 47 42.80 -6.44 11.60
CA GLY A 47 41.88 -5.51 12.25
C GLY A 47 40.82 -4.99 11.28
N VAL A 48 41.22 -4.58 10.06
CA VAL A 48 40.29 -4.16 9.00
C VAL A 48 39.36 -5.31 8.61
N ALA A 49 39.87 -6.53 8.43
CA ALA A 49 39.04 -7.69 8.09
C ALA A 49 38.02 -8.02 9.19
N ILE A 50 38.41 -7.95 10.46
CA ILE A 50 37.51 -8.15 11.61
C ILE A 50 36.44 -7.06 11.65
N VAL A 51 36.82 -5.79 11.48
CA VAL A 51 35.86 -4.68 11.44
C VAL A 51 34.90 -4.83 10.26
N MET A 52 35.39 -5.18 9.08
CA MET A 52 34.55 -5.44 7.90
C MET A 52 33.61 -6.62 8.14
N ALA A 53 34.08 -7.71 8.74
CA ALA A 53 33.23 -8.84 9.12
C ALA A 53 32.14 -8.44 10.12
N LEU A 54 32.46 -7.62 11.13
CA LEU A 54 31.52 -7.10 12.13
C LEU A 54 30.52 -6.08 11.56
N LEU A 55 30.85 -5.42 10.45
CA LEU A 55 29.95 -4.52 9.72
C LEU A 55 29.01 -5.29 8.78
N VAL A 56 29.46 -6.41 8.23
CA VAL A 56 28.65 -7.29 7.36
C VAL A 56 27.75 -8.23 8.18
N MET A 57 28.12 -8.53 9.44
CA MET A 57 27.33 -9.41 10.29
C MET A 57 25.95 -8.81 10.59
N PRO A 58 24.84 -9.53 10.30
CA PRO A 58 23.50 -8.99 10.49
C PRO A 58 23.24 -8.61 11.95
N ARG A 59 22.75 -7.40 12.22
CA ARG A 59 22.42 -6.97 13.58
C ARG A 59 20.92 -7.04 13.79
N ALA A 60 20.49 -7.36 15.01
CA ALA A 60 19.08 -7.22 15.36
C ALA A 60 18.73 -5.73 15.30
N ALA A 61 17.93 -5.35 14.31
CA ALA A 61 17.43 -3.99 14.13
C ALA A 61 15.92 -4.05 13.95
N ALA A 62 15.19 -3.23 14.69
CA ALA A 62 13.74 -3.13 14.55
C ALA A 62 13.39 -2.64 13.13
N PRO A 63 12.36 -3.21 12.47
CA PRO A 63 11.92 -2.78 11.15
C PRO A 63 11.15 -1.46 11.17
N GLU A 64 11.77 -0.42 10.61
CA GLU A 64 11.26 0.96 10.62
C GLU A 64 10.61 1.43 9.32
N ASP A 65 10.82 0.73 8.20
CA ASP A 65 10.30 1.16 6.90
C ASP A 65 9.55 0.06 6.16
N ILE A 66 8.35 0.41 5.70
CA ILE A 66 7.62 -0.36 4.69
C ILE A 66 7.93 0.27 3.33
N PRO A 67 8.44 -0.50 2.37
CA PRO A 67 8.73 0.02 1.05
C PRO A 67 7.44 0.52 0.40
N LEU A 68 7.48 1.72 -0.14
CA LEU A 68 6.38 2.30 -0.90
C LEU A 68 6.45 1.80 -2.35
N PRO A 69 5.30 1.57 -3.02
CA PRO A 69 5.32 1.18 -4.43
C PRO A 69 5.84 2.32 -5.31
N ALA A 70 6.56 1.97 -6.38
CA ALA A 70 7.08 2.94 -7.33
C ALA A 70 5.97 3.44 -8.26
N VAL A 71 5.60 4.72 -8.14
CA VAL A 71 4.51 5.33 -8.92
C VAL A 71 5.08 6.06 -10.14
N ASN A 72 4.57 5.74 -11.34
CA ASN A 72 4.92 6.49 -12.55
C ASN A 72 4.02 7.73 -12.73
N ALA A 73 4.54 8.90 -12.38
CA ALA A 73 3.81 10.17 -12.47
C ALA A 73 3.34 10.51 -13.91
N ARG A 74 4.10 10.11 -14.93
CA ARG A 74 3.72 10.34 -16.34
C ARG A 74 2.50 9.51 -16.72
N ALA A 75 2.48 8.23 -16.35
CA ALA A 75 1.34 7.34 -16.61
C ALA A 75 0.05 7.85 -15.92
N LEU A 76 0.18 8.38 -14.70
CA LEU A 76 -0.94 9.03 -14.00
C LEU A 76 -1.46 10.26 -14.73
N ALA A 77 -0.55 11.12 -15.22
CA ALA A 77 -0.93 12.32 -15.99
C ALA A 77 -1.62 11.97 -17.31
N GLU A 78 -1.13 10.96 -18.03
CA GLU A 78 -1.75 10.44 -19.26
C GLU A 78 -3.14 9.86 -18.99
N THR A 79 -3.31 9.10 -17.90
CA THR A 79 -4.61 8.57 -17.47
C THR A 79 -5.59 9.70 -17.16
N LYS A 80 -5.17 10.69 -16.36
CA LYS A 80 -5.96 11.89 -16.06
C LYS A 80 -6.39 12.64 -17.32
N ALA A 81 -5.47 12.84 -18.26
CA ALA A 81 -5.78 13.52 -19.52
C ALA A 81 -6.80 12.74 -20.35
N THR A 82 -6.74 11.41 -20.33
CA THR A 82 -7.68 10.54 -21.04
C THR A 82 -9.09 10.62 -20.42
N ASP A 83 -9.19 10.57 -19.10
CA ASP A 83 -10.47 10.70 -18.41
C ASP A 83 -11.10 12.09 -18.66
N ARG A 84 -10.29 13.15 -18.57
CA ARG A 84 -10.79 14.51 -18.87
C ARG A 84 -11.32 14.62 -20.30
N LYS A 85 -10.61 14.07 -21.30
CA LYS A 85 -11.09 14.03 -22.70
C LYS A 85 -12.42 13.28 -22.83
N ARG A 86 -12.60 12.16 -22.11
CA ARG A 86 -13.86 11.41 -22.10
C ARG A 86 -14.99 12.23 -21.48
N ALA A 87 -14.74 12.86 -20.34
CA ALA A 87 -15.70 13.73 -19.66
C ALA A 87 -16.12 14.90 -20.56
N ASP A 88 -15.16 15.58 -21.20
CA ASP A 88 -15.43 16.70 -22.11
C ASP A 88 -16.28 16.25 -23.31
N ARG A 89 -16.00 15.07 -23.87
CA ARG A 89 -16.82 14.48 -24.94
C ARG A 89 -18.24 14.15 -24.46
N ALA A 90 -18.39 13.59 -23.26
CA ALA A 90 -19.70 13.27 -22.67
C ALA A 90 -20.54 14.52 -22.37
N ARG A 91 -19.90 15.66 -22.07
CA ARG A 91 -20.60 16.95 -21.94
C ARG A 91 -21.07 17.48 -23.29
N ALA A 92 -20.24 17.36 -24.32
CA ALA A 92 -20.56 17.83 -25.67
C ALA A 92 -21.57 16.92 -26.40
N THR A 93 -21.56 15.64 -26.10
CA THR A 93 -22.37 14.61 -26.76
C THR A 93 -23.21 13.92 -25.70
N ARG A 94 -24.53 14.14 -25.73
CA ARG A 94 -25.45 13.55 -24.76
C ARG A 94 -25.27 12.03 -24.72
N LEU A 95 -24.97 11.50 -23.53
CA LEU A 95 -24.88 10.06 -23.30
C LEU A 95 -26.23 9.39 -23.57
N PRO A 96 -26.25 8.09 -23.92
CA PRO A 96 -27.50 7.37 -24.10
C PRO A 96 -28.38 7.34 -22.85
N THR A 97 -29.70 7.26 -23.06
CA THR A 97 -30.72 7.38 -22.01
C THR A 97 -30.56 6.36 -20.88
N ASP A 98 -30.21 5.12 -21.22
CA ASP A 98 -29.96 4.02 -20.28
C ASP A 98 -28.74 4.30 -19.39
N VAL A 99 -27.66 4.81 -19.98
CA VAL A 99 -26.45 5.21 -19.27
C VAL A 99 -26.74 6.42 -18.36
N LEU A 100 -27.53 7.39 -18.83
CA LEU A 100 -27.98 8.53 -18.00
C LEU A 100 -28.87 8.09 -16.83
N ALA A 101 -29.74 7.09 -17.03
CA ALA A 101 -30.59 6.55 -15.97
C ALA A 101 -29.75 5.90 -14.86
N MET A 102 -28.72 5.14 -15.23
CA MET A 102 -27.74 4.60 -14.29
C MET A 102 -27.01 5.71 -13.52
N GLY A 103 -26.57 6.77 -14.22
CA GLY A 103 -25.92 7.91 -13.58
C GLY A 103 -26.84 8.63 -12.57
N THR A 104 -28.12 8.78 -12.92
CA THR A 104 -29.14 9.39 -12.04
C THR A 104 -29.40 8.53 -10.81
N ALA A 105 -29.52 7.21 -10.97
CA ALA A 105 -29.72 6.29 -9.86
C ALA A 105 -28.52 6.28 -8.90
N LEU A 106 -27.30 6.35 -9.43
CA LEU A 106 -26.07 6.44 -8.62
C LEU A 106 -26.08 7.70 -7.75
N ARG A 107 -26.46 8.85 -8.32
CA ARG A 107 -26.53 10.14 -7.62
C ARG A 107 -27.59 10.14 -6.52
N ALA A 108 -28.76 9.57 -6.82
CA ALA A 108 -29.83 9.41 -5.82
C ALA A 108 -29.37 8.55 -4.63
N LEU A 109 -28.70 7.43 -4.89
CA LEU A 109 -28.13 6.58 -3.83
C LEU A 109 -27.06 7.33 -3.02
N GLY A 110 -26.15 8.05 -3.68
CA GLY A 110 -25.12 8.84 -3.01
C GLY A 110 -25.73 9.85 -2.04
N LYS A 111 -26.74 10.60 -2.47
CA LYS A 111 -27.45 11.57 -1.63
C LYS A 111 -28.02 10.93 -0.36
N LEU A 112 -28.74 9.81 -0.48
CA LEU A 112 -29.33 9.11 0.65
C LEU A 112 -28.27 8.61 1.64
N GLN A 113 -27.14 8.09 1.13
CA GLN A 113 -26.02 7.67 1.97
C GLN A 113 -25.39 8.84 2.72
N ALA A 114 -25.26 10.00 2.07
CA ALA A 114 -24.66 11.18 2.67
C ALA A 114 -25.55 11.80 3.75
N THR A 115 -26.89 11.69 3.62
CA THR A 115 -27.84 12.23 4.60
C THR A 115 -28.16 11.27 5.74
N GLY A 116 -27.63 10.04 5.71
CA GLY A 116 -27.97 9.01 6.70
C GLY A 116 -29.45 8.62 6.63
N ALA A 117 -29.99 8.47 5.42
CA ALA A 117 -31.37 8.05 5.22
C ALA A 117 -31.64 6.65 5.82
N PRO A 118 -32.90 6.32 6.15
CA PRO A 118 -33.28 5.00 6.63
C PRO A 118 -32.80 3.84 5.73
N ASP A 119 -32.49 2.70 6.34
CA ASP A 119 -31.91 1.54 5.64
C ASP A 119 -32.80 1.00 4.51
N ASP A 120 -34.12 1.07 4.66
CA ASP A 120 -35.09 0.67 3.63
C ASP A 120 -35.03 1.58 2.40
N GLU A 121 -34.95 2.91 2.58
CA GLU A 121 -34.78 3.85 1.47
C GLU A 121 -33.46 3.64 0.72
N VAL A 122 -32.37 3.39 1.46
CA VAL A 122 -31.05 3.10 0.87
C VAL A 122 -31.07 1.78 0.10
N SER A 123 -31.76 0.76 0.64
CA SER A 123 -31.95 -0.53 -0.02
C SER A 123 -32.71 -0.39 -1.34
N ASP A 124 -33.82 0.36 -1.34
CA ASP A 124 -34.63 0.62 -2.54
C ASP A 124 -33.84 1.38 -3.61
N ALA A 125 -33.06 2.39 -3.22
CA ALA A 125 -32.21 3.12 -4.14
C ALA A 125 -31.10 2.23 -4.75
N ARG A 126 -30.55 1.30 -3.95
CA ARG A 126 -29.58 0.31 -4.45
C ARG A 126 -30.20 -0.64 -5.46
N ALA A 127 -31.42 -1.14 -5.21
CA ALA A 127 -32.13 -1.98 -6.17
C ALA A 127 -32.37 -1.25 -7.50
N LYS A 128 -32.80 0.02 -7.46
CA LYS A 128 -32.96 0.85 -8.66
C LYS A 128 -31.66 1.04 -9.44
N LEU A 129 -30.55 1.26 -8.73
CA LEU A 129 -29.23 1.35 -9.37
C LEU A 129 -28.81 0.03 -9.99
N GLU A 130 -29.06 -1.11 -9.33
CA GLU A 130 -28.74 -2.42 -9.87
C GLU A 130 -29.51 -2.68 -11.16
N ASP A 131 -30.82 -2.38 -11.18
CA ASP A 131 -31.66 -2.53 -12.38
C ASP A 131 -31.18 -1.64 -13.52
N ALA A 132 -30.89 -0.35 -13.24
CA ALA A 132 -30.35 0.57 -14.24
C ALA A 132 -28.98 0.13 -14.76
N SER A 133 -28.10 -0.38 -13.89
CA SER A 133 -26.78 -0.90 -14.25
C SER A 133 -26.88 -2.21 -15.04
N ARG A 134 -27.87 -3.05 -14.78
CA ARG A 134 -28.14 -4.26 -15.57
C ARG A 134 -28.60 -3.90 -16.97
N PHE A 135 -29.52 -2.94 -17.09
CA PHE A 135 -30.04 -2.47 -18.37
C PHE A 135 -28.97 -1.78 -19.22
N ALA A 136 -28.16 -0.89 -18.63
CA ALA A 136 -27.07 -0.23 -19.35
C ALA A 136 -26.01 -1.23 -19.86
N ARG A 137 -25.88 -2.41 -19.22
CA ARG A 137 -24.96 -3.48 -19.62
C ARG A 137 -25.55 -4.52 -20.56
N SER A 138 -26.87 -4.55 -20.75
CA SER A 138 -27.53 -5.55 -21.61
C SER A 138 -27.59 -5.13 -23.08
N ARG A 139 -26.68 -4.26 -23.52
CA ARG A 139 -26.63 -3.77 -24.90
C ARG A 139 -25.89 -4.78 -25.78
N ASP A 140 -26.35 -4.93 -27.02
CA ASP A 140 -25.76 -5.89 -27.97
C ASP A 140 -24.33 -5.48 -28.40
N ASP A 141 -24.07 -4.18 -28.50
CA ASP A 141 -22.74 -3.64 -28.81
C ASP A 141 -21.94 -3.42 -27.52
N GLU A 142 -21.15 -4.42 -27.13
CA GLU A 142 -20.28 -4.39 -25.95
C GLU A 142 -19.26 -3.24 -25.98
N SER A 143 -18.73 -2.90 -27.17
CA SER A 143 -17.73 -1.84 -27.33
C SER A 143 -18.35 -0.46 -27.13
N ALA A 144 -19.53 -0.23 -27.70
CA ALA A 144 -20.29 0.99 -27.47
C ALA A 144 -20.73 1.11 -26.01
N MET A 145 -21.25 0.03 -25.41
CA MET A 145 -21.58 -0.04 -23.98
C MET A 145 -20.39 0.36 -23.11
N LEU A 146 -19.22 -0.22 -23.35
CA LEU A 146 -18.03 0.06 -22.54
C LEU A 146 -17.57 1.50 -22.72
N THR A 147 -17.60 2.01 -23.95
CA THR A 147 -17.24 3.40 -24.26
C THR A 147 -18.15 4.37 -23.50
N ASP A 148 -19.45 4.11 -23.46
CA ASP A 148 -20.42 4.98 -22.79
C ASP A 148 -20.29 4.90 -21.25
N LEU A 149 -20.04 3.71 -20.68
CA LEU A 149 -19.80 3.55 -19.23
C LEU A 149 -18.51 4.26 -18.80
N LEU A 150 -17.44 4.16 -19.61
CA LEU A 150 -16.20 4.88 -19.38
C LEU A 150 -16.41 6.40 -19.45
N ALA A 151 -17.24 6.87 -20.38
CA ALA A 151 -17.58 8.28 -20.53
C ALA A 151 -18.40 8.79 -19.34
N LEU A 152 -19.42 8.05 -18.90
CA LEU A 152 -20.22 8.38 -17.71
C LEU A 152 -19.34 8.46 -16.45
N ARG A 153 -18.51 7.45 -16.21
CA ARG A 153 -17.60 7.43 -15.06
C ARG A 153 -16.63 8.60 -15.08
N ALA A 154 -16.05 8.90 -16.24
CA ALA A 154 -15.14 10.02 -16.39
C ALA A 154 -15.82 11.38 -16.13
N LEU A 155 -17.06 11.54 -16.62
CA LEU A 155 -17.88 12.73 -16.36
C LEU A 155 -18.08 12.95 -14.86
N HIS A 156 -18.63 11.94 -14.17
CA HIS A 156 -18.86 12.02 -12.74
C HIS A 156 -17.55 12.17 -11.93
N LEU A 157 -16.45 11.56 -12.39
CA LEU A 157 -15.15 11.73 -11.75
C LEU A 157 -14.68 13.19 -11.79
N GLU A 158 -14.75 13.86 -12.94
CA GLU A 158 -14.34 15.27 -13.03
C GLU A 158 -15.25 16.19 -12.19
N GLU A 159 -16.55 15.92 -12.15
CA GLU A 159 -17.50 16.66 -11.28
C GLU A 159 -17.18 16.43 -9.80
N PHE A 160 -16.92 15.19 -9.40
CA PHE A 160 -16.53 14.85 -8.03
C PHE A 160 -15.24 15.57 -7.62
N ILE A 161 -14.21 15.56 -8.47
CA ILE A 161 -12.94 16.24 -8.18
C ILE A 161 -13.15 17.75 -8.01
N ALA A 162 -13.95 18.37 -8.88
CA ALA A 162 -14.27 19.80 -8.78
C ALA A 162 -15.00 20.14 -7.46
N GLU A 163 -15.95 19.30 -7.02
CA GLU A 163 -16.65 19.52 -5.76
C GLU A 163 -15.77 19.24 -4.53
N VAL A 164 -14.86 18.27 -4.60
CA VAL A 164 -13.85 18.06 -3.55
C VAL A 164 -12.94 19.28 -3.42
N GLU A 165 -12.45 19.83 -4.53
CA GLU A 165 -11.65 21.06 -4.53
C GLU A 165 -12.43 22.24 -3.95
N ARG A 166 -13.71 22.38 -4.32
CA ARG A 166 -14.61 23.40 -3.74
C ARG A 166 -14.77 23.22 -2.23
N PHE A 167 -14.96 21.99 -1.74
CA PHE A 167 -15.01 21.70 -0.31
C PHE A 167 -13.69 22.11 0.37
N GLU A 168 -12.54 21.82 -0.23
CA GLU A 168 -11.24 22.18 0.34
C GLU A 168 -10.97 23.70 0.43
N VAL A 169 -11.67 24.49 -0.38
CA VAL A 169 -11.64 25.95 -0.32
C VAL A 169 -12.66 26.46 0.70
N THR A 170 -13.90 25.98 0.65
CA THR A 170 -15.04 26.55 1.38
C THR A 170 -15.30 25.92 2.75
N GLY A 171 -14.96 24.64 2.91
CA GLY A 171 -15.33 23.80 4.05
C GLY A 171 -16.78 23.30 4.02
N THR A 172 -17.55 23.60 2.96
CA THR A 172 -18.98 23.27 2.87
C THR A 172 -19.20 22.07 1.96
N THR A 173 -19.94 21.07 2.45
CA THR A 173 -20.38 19.94 1.65
C THR A 173 -21.60 20.35 0.81
N THR A 174 -21.47 20.35 -0.51
CA THR A 174 -22.56 20.69 -1.45
C THR A 174 -23.47 19.48 -1.72
N SER A 175 -24.70 19.72 -2.21
CA SER A 175 -25.59 18.63 -2.67
C SER A 175 -24.94 17.80 -3.78
N GLU A 176 -24.19 18.45 -4.66
CA GLU A 176 -23.44 17.80 -5.74
C GLU A 176 -22.39 16.82 -5.19
N LEU A 177 -21.62 17.24 -4.17
CA LEU A 177 -20.64 16.38 -3.52
C LEU A 177 -21.30 15.19 -2.81
N GLN A 178 -22.46 15.40 -2.20
CA GLN A 178 -23.25 14.34 -1.56
C GLN A 178 -23.76 13.33 -2.60
N GLU A 179 -24.30 13.81 -3.71
CA GLU A 179 -24.81 12.97 -4.81
C GLU A 179 -23.69 12.13 -5.44
N LEU A 180 -22.54 12.72 -5.72
CA LEU A 180 -21.45 12.03 -6.41
C LEU A 180 -20.60 11.16 -5.47
N GLY A 181 -20.29 11.66 -4.27
CA GLY A 181 -19.36 11.03 -3.33
C GLY A 181 -20.02 10.23 -2.20
N GLY A 182 -21.33 10.36 -2.02
CA GLY A 182 -22.04 9.82 -0.86
C GLY A 182 -21.45 10.34 0.45
N GLY A 183 -21.23 9.45 1.41
CA GLY A 183 -20.55 9.76 2.68
C GLY A 183 -19.04 10.00 2.58
N PHE A 184 -18.50 10.46 1.44
CA PHE A 184 -17.05 10.63 1.23
C PHE A 184 -16.39 11.48 2.31
N VAL A 185 -16.91 12.69 2.58
CA VAL A 185 -16.32 13.63 3.55
C VAL A 185 -16.26 13.02 4.94
N ASP A 186 -17.35 12.40 5.40
CA ASP A 186 -17.41 11.80 6.73
C ASP A 186 -16.51 10.57 6.85
N ARG A 187 -16.40 9.75 5.80
CA ARG A 187 -15.44 8.63 5.76
C ARG A 187 -13.99 9.11 5.82
N MET A 188 -13.64 10.19 5.12
CA MET A 188 -12.29 10.76 5.17
C MET A 188 -11.98 11.30 6.57
N ARG A 189 -12.92 12.01 7.20
CA ARG A 189 -12.79 12.50 8.58
C ARG A 189 -12.63 11.35 9.58
N ALA A 190 -13.52 10.35 9.50
CA ALA A 190 -13.47 9.18 10.36
C ALA A 190 -12.18 8.37 10.19
N ALA A 191 -11.56 8.43 9.01
CA ALA A 191 -10.27 7.79 8.74
C ALA A 191 -9.05 8.61 9.20
N GLY A 192 -9.26 9.85 9.65
CA GLY A 192 -8.16 10.77 9.94
C GLY A 192 -7.42 11.23 8.67
N TRP A 193 -8.04 11.13 7.50
CA TRP A 193 -7.48 11.56 6.21
C TRP A 193 -7.85 13.00 5.85
N THR A 194 -8.12 13.81 6.87
CA THR A 194 -8.43 15.22 6.76
C THR A 194 -7.60 16.04 7.74
N ASP A 195 -7.02 17.14 7.26
CA ASP A 195 -6.48 18.22 8.07
C ASP A 195 -7.40 19.45 7.95
N GLY A 196 -8.31 19.57 8.92
CA GLY A 196 -9.41 20.54 8.87
C GLY A 196 -10.30 20.32 7.65
N LYS A 197 -10.18 21.20 6.65
CA LYS A 197 -10.91 21.13 5.37
C LYS A 197 -10.10 20.52 4.22
N LYS A 198 -8.82 20.20 4.43
CA LYS A 198 -7.95 19.61 3.40
C LYS A 198 -7.94 18.09 3.52
N PHE A 199 -8.00 17.38 2.40
CA PHE A 199 -7.81 15.94 2.36
C PHE A 199 -6.33 15.64 2.17
N VAL A 200 -5.84 14.64 2.91
CA VAL A 200 -4.46 14.13 2.80
C VAL A 200 -4.19 13.51 1.42
N LEU A 201 -5.24 13.07 0.73
CA LEU A 201 -5.16 12.42 -0.57
C LEU A 201 -4.67 13.37 -1.65
N THR A 202 -3.73 12.92 -2.47
CA THR A 202 -3.35 13.60 -3.72
C THR A 202 -4.45 13.48 -4.79
N ASP A 203 -4.41 14.32 -5.83
CA ASP A 203 -5.37 14.26 -6.95
C ASP A 203 -5.45 12.85 -7.58
N ALA A 204 -4.30 12.20 -7.82
CA ALA A 204 -4.28 10.84 -8.35
C ALA A 204 -4.98 9.83 -7.42
N GLN A 205 -4.73 9.94 -6.10
CA GLN A 205 -5.35 9.06 -5.10
C GLN A 205 -6.87 9.26 -5.02
N ARG A 206 -7.34 10.51 -5.06
CA ARG A 206 -8.78 10.84 -5.09
C ARG A 206 -9.44 10.24 -6.32
N ARG A 207 -8.81 10.37 -7.49
CA ARG A 207 -9.31 9.83 -8.76
C ARG A 207 -9.41 8.31 -8.74
N THR A 208 -8.36 7.63 -8.28
CA THR A 208 -8.37 6.17 -8.16
C THR A 208 -9.40 5.68 -7.14
N ALA A 209 -9.48 6.31 -5.97
CA ALA A 209 -10.46 5.97 -4.94
C ALA A 209 -11.89 6.13 -5.47
N TYR A 210 -12.17 7.20 -6.20
CA TYR A 210 -13.47 7.42 -6.83
C TYR A 210 -13.79 6.36 -7.87
N LYS A 211 -12.85 5.98 -8.74
CA LYS A 211 -13.06 4.91 -9.74
C LYS A 211 -13.41 3.57 -9.07
N LEU A 212 -12.74 3.22 -7.98
CA LEU A 212 -13.05 2.00 -7.22
C LEU A 212 -14.43 2.08 -6.56
N TYR A 213 -14.76 3.21 -5.94
CA TYR A 213 -16.10 3.46 -5.39
C TYR A 213 -17.18 3.35 -6.46
N TRP A 214 -16.97 4.00 -7.61
CA TRP A 214 -17.90 3.99 -8.73
C TRP A 214 -18.13 2.55 -9.20
N ASN A 215 -17.05 1.81 -9.51
CA ASN A 215 -17.16 0.43 -9.98
C ASN A 215 -17.87 -0.48 -8.98
N ALA A 216 -17.59 -0.31 -7.67
CA ALA A 216 -18.21 -1.11 -6.63
C ALA A 216 -19.70 -0.82 -6.49
N THR A 217 -20.08 0.46 -6.58
CA THR A 217 -21.47 0.88 -6.43
C THR A 217 -22.32 0.49 -7.63
N THR A 218 -21.70 0.41 -8.82
CA THR A 218 -22.36 0.06 -10.08
C THR A 218 -22.24 -1.43 -10.45
N ALA A 219 -21.61 -2.25 -9.59
CA ALA A 219 -21.36 -3.68 -9.82
C ALA A 219 -20.59 -3.97 -11.13
N THR A 220 -19.59 -3.13 -11.44
CA THR A 220 -18.74 -3.24 -12.65
C THR A 220 -17.28 -3.61 -12.36
N GLU A 221 -16.97 -4.09 -11.15
CA GLU A 221 -15.59 -4.42 -10.74
C GLU A 221 -15.00 -5.60 -11.53
N LYS A 222 -15.87 -6.45 -12.08
CA LYS A 222 -15.47 -7.60 -12.90
C LYS A 222 -15.14 -7.24 -14.35
N ILE A 223 -15.37 -5.99 -14.78
CA ILE A 223 -15.08 -5.51 -16.14
C ILE A 223 -13.63 -4.98 -16.16
N PRO A 224 -12.69 -5.67 -16.81
CA PRO A 224 -11.26 -5.33 -16.75
C PRO A 224 -10.94 -3.91 -17.24
N GLU A 225 -11.64 -3.42 -18.26
CA GLU A 225 -11.43 -2.10 -18.86
C GLU A 225 -11.88 -0.95 -17.95
N LEU A 226 -12.71 -1.26 -16.95
CA LEU A 226 -13.07 -0.36 -15.87
C LEU A 226 -12.11 -0.48 -14.67
N ALA A 227 -11.21 -1.45 -14.61
CA ALA A 227 -10.25 -1.49 -13.51
C ALA A 227 -9.30 -0.27 -13.56
N PRO A 228 -8.91 0.33 -12.41
CA PRO A 228 -7.84 1.32 -12.40
C PRO A 228 -6.52 0.72 -12.88
N THR A 229 -5.68 1.55 -13.50
CA THR A 229 -4.36 1.10 -13.97
C THR A 229 -3.46 0.70 -12.79
N LEU A 230 -2.38 -0.04 -13.07
CA LEU A 230 -1.43 -0.42 -12.03
C LEU A 230 -0.84 0.80 -11.30
N ASP A 231 -0.46 1.85 -12.03
CA ASP A 231 0.10 3.06 -11.42
C ASP A 231 -0.93 3.82 -10.57
N GLU A 232 -2.19 3.84 -10.97
CA GLU A 232 -3.29 4.36 -10.15
C GLU A 232 -3.42 3.57 -8.84
N GLN A 233 -3.40 2.25 -8.92
CA GLN A 233 -3.46 1.40 -7.73
C GLN A 233 -2.24 1.64 -6.83
N ARG A 234 -1.02 1.69 -7.39
CA ARG A 234 0.20 2.02 -6.61
C ARG A 234 0.10 3.38 -5.91
N ALA A 235 -0.44 4.40 -6.57
CA ALA A 235 -0.65 5.72 -5.97
C ALA A 235 -1.61 5.65 -4.77
N LEU A 236 -2.73 4.92 -4.92
CA LEU A 236 -3.71 4.73 -3.84
C LEU A 236 -3.15 3.89 -2.70
N TYR A 237 -2.44 2.81 -2.97
CA TYR A 237 -1.82 2.01 -1.90
C TYR A 237 -0.70 2.76 -1.18
N THR A 238 -0.03 3.72 -1.84
CA THR A 238 0.90 4.62 -1.14
C THR A 238 0.20 5.38 -0.01
N LEU A 239 -1.03 5.87 -0.23
CA LEU A 239 -1.84 6.50 0.83
C LEU A 239 -2.08 5.50 1.98
N TYR A 240 -2.56 4.30 1.67
CA TYR A 240 -2.88 3.31 2.69
C TYR A 240 -1.66 2.91 3.53
N LEU A 241 -0.47 2.82 2.91
CA LEU A 241 0.74 2.45 3.62
C LEU A 241 1.32 3.60 4.44
N THR A 242 1.09 4.85 4.06
CA THR A 242 1.62 6.05 4.75
C THR A 242 0.66 6.58 5.82
N HIS A 243 -0.65 6.41 5.63
CA HIS A 243 -1.70 6.88 6.53
C HIS A 243 -2.62 5.71 6.91
N PRO A 244 -2.09 4.65 7.55
CA PRO A 244 -2.91 3.54 7.98
C PRO A 244 -3.86 3.98 9.09
N HIS A 245 -4.96 3.25 9.23
CA HIS A 245 -5.94 3.45 10.29
C HIS A 245 -6.47 2.09 10.75
N PRO A 246 -7.08 1.97 11.93
CA PRO A 246 -7.78 0.75 12.31
C PRO A 246 -8.97 0.48 11.36
N PRO A 247 -9.42 -0.79 11.21
CA PRO A 247 -10.58 -1.13 10.40
C PRO A 247 -11.81 -0.30 10.80
N GLU A 248 -12.60 0.15 9.82
CA GLU A 248 -13.76 1.03 10.03
C GLU A 248 -14.72 0.49 11.10
N VAL A 249 -15.01 -0.81 11.05
CA VAL A 249 -15.88 -1.51 12.02
C VAL A 249 -15.38 -1.49 13.46
N GLN A 250 -14.08 -1.27 13.70
CA GLN A 250 -13.49 -1.24 15.05
C GLN A 250 -13.32 0.19 15.59
N ARG A 251 -13.42 1.21 14.75
CA ARG A 251 -13.18 2.61 15.15
C ARG A 251 -14.10 3.09 16.27
N PRO A 252 -15.44 2.82 16.24
CA PRO A 252 -16.31 3.23 17.35
C PRO A 252 -15.91 2.60 18.68
N THR A 253 -15.43 1.36 18.65
CA THR A 253 -14.93 0.66 19.85
C THR A 253 -13.68 1.32 20.41
N PHE A 254 -12.69 1.66 19.58
CA PHE A 254 -11.49 2.37 20.03
C PHE A 254 -11.81 3.78 20.53
N GLU A 255 -12.75 4.47 19.89
CA GLU A 255 -13.21 5.77 20.36
C GLU A 255 -13.90 5.69 21.73
N ALA A 256 -14.78 4.70 21.92
CA ALA A 256 -15.41 4.44 23.21
C ALA A 256 -14.37 4.11 24.29
N GLN A 257 -13.38 3.27 23.98
CA GLN A 257 -12.28 2.94 24.89
C GLN A 257 -11.47 4.17 25.31
N ARG A 258 -11.16 5.08 24.37
CA ARG A 258 -10.47 6.33 24.69
C ARG A 258 -11.29 7.24 25.60
N ARG A 259 -12.61 7.29 25.41
CA ARG A 259 -13.51 8.11 26.24
C ARG A 259 -13.67 7.56 27.65
N THR A 260 -13.61 6.24 27.83
CA THR A 260 -13.79 5.58 29.13
C THR A 260 -12.48 5.32 29.89
N ALA A 261 -11.32 5.49 29.25
CA ALA A 261 -10.03 5.34 29.91
C ALA A 261 -9.78 6.47 30.92
N THR A 262 -9.73 6.12 32.20
CA THR A 262 -9.58 7.08 33.31
C THR A 262 -8.18 7.11 33.92
N ASP A 263 -7.29 6.20 33.53
CA ASP A 263 -5.95 6.05 34.11
C ASP A 263 -4.89 5.76 33.03
N ASP A 264 -3.62 6.02 33.36
CA ASP A 264 -2.50 5.87 32.40
C ASP A 264 -2.31 4.44 31.88
N LEU A 265 -2.69 3.42 32.65
CA LEU A 265 -2.56 2.03 32.23
C LEU A 265 -3.66 1.68 31.21
N THR A 266 -4.91 2.10 31.45
CA THR A 266 -6.01 1.90 30.51
C THR A 266 -5.82 2.70 29.22
N CYS A 267 -5.33 3.94 29.30
CA CYS A 267 -4.95 4.74 28.13
C CYS A 267 -3.87 4.05 27.28
N ARG A 268 -2.79 3.55 27.90
CA ARG A 268 -1.73 2.83 27.18
C ARG A 268 -2.23 1.57 26.50
N ARG A 269 -3.05 0.75 27.19
CA ARG A 269 -3.63 -0.46 26.61
C ARG A 269 -4.55 -0.18 25.42
N ALA A 270 -5.37 0.88 25.50
CA ALA A 270 -6.22 1.29 24.39
C ALA A 270 -5.38 1.71 23.17
N ASN A 271 -4.34 2.53 23.38
CA ASN A 271 -3.43 2.97 22.33
C ASN A 271 -2.65 1.81 21.69
N GLU A 272 -2.17 0.86 22.49
CA GLU A 272 -1.49 -0.35 21.99
C GLU A 272 -2.42 -1.24 21.16
N ALA A 273 -3.67 -1.42 21.61
CA ALA A 273 -4.67 -2.20 20.88
C ALA A 273 -5.02 -1.55 19.53
N GLU A 274 -5.22 -0.23 19.50
CA GLU A 274 -5.48 0.53 18.28
C GLU A 274 -4.29 0.51 17.32
N SER A 275 -3.06 0.69 17.84
CA SER A 275 -1.83 0.62 17.04
C SER A 275 -1.68 -0.76 16.39
N ARG A 276 -1.95 -1.83 17.15
CA ARG A 276 -1.94 -3.19 16.63
C ARG A 276 -2.97 -3.41 15.53
N ALA A 277 -4.21 -2.95 15.74
CA ALA A 277 -5.26 -3.06 14.73
C ALA A 277 -4.92 -2.28 13.45
N THR A 278 -4.30 -1.11 13.60
CA THR A 278 -3.80 -0.29 12.49
C THR A 278 -2.74 -1.01 11.67
N GLU A 279 -1.77 -1.66 12.32
CA GLU A 279 -0.72 -2.41 11.62
C GLU A 279 -1.25 -3.69 10.96
N LEU A 280 -2.24 -4.37 11.56
CA LEU A 280 -2.91 -5.49 10.91
C LEU A 280 -3.73 -5.06 9.69
N TRP A 281 -4.39 -3.90 9.76
CA TRP A 281 -5.04 -3.31 8.59
C TRP A 281 -4.01 -2.98 7.50
N ARG A 282 -2.85 -2.42 7.88
CA ARG A 282 -1.74 -2.15 6.96
C ARG A 282 -1.23 -3.43 6.30
N ALA A 283 -1.06 -4.52 7.07
CA ALA A 283 -0.65 -5.82 6.56
C ALA A 283 -1.65 -6.37 5.51
N GLU A 284 -2.96 -6.24 5.75
CA GLU A 284 -3.98 -6.61 4.77
C GLU A 284 -3.84 -5.80 3.47
N LYS A 285 -3.51 -4.50 3.55
CA LYS A 285 -3.25 -3.68 2.36
C LYS A 285 -1.96 -4.07 1.64
N VAL A 286 -0.89 -4.38 2.36
CA VAL A 286 0.35 -4.91 1.79
C VAL A 286 0.08 -6.21 1.01
N ARG A 287 -0.71 -7.14 1.60
CA ARG A 287 -1.07 -8.40 0.94
C ARG A 287 -1.79 -8.15 -0.39
N ARG A 288 -2.83 -7.32 -0.37
CA ARG A 288 -3.58 -6.99 -1.60
C ARG A 288 -2.72 -6.32 -2.65
N LEU A 289 -1.83 -5.40 -2.25
CA LEU A 289 -0.89 -4.79 -3.18
C LEU A 289 0.03 -5.82 -3.82
N GLY A 290 0.53 -6.80 -3.06
CA GLY A 290 1.35 -7.89 -3.61
C GLY A 290 0.59 -8.82 -4.57
N GLU A 291 -0.74 -8.92 -4.45
CA GLU A 291 -1.60 -9.65 -5.40
C GLU A 291 -1.78 -8.87 -6.71
N ILE A 292 -1.79 -7.54 -6.64
CA ILE A 292 -1.95 -6.63 -7.79
C ILE A 292 -0.62 -6.40 -8.51
N ASP A 293 0.47 -6.24 -7.74
CA ASP A 293 1.79 -5.84 -8.21
C ASP A 293 2.84 -6.88 -7.80
N ALA A 294 3.13 -7.80 -8.70
CA ALA A 294 4.13 -8.85 -8.46
C ALA A 294 5.55 -8.30 -8.24
N ALA A 295 5.85 -7.07 -8.67
CA ALA A 295 7.15 -6.43 -8.44
C ALA A 295 7.27 -5.81 -7.04
N TYR A 296 6.16 -5.68 -6.32
CA TYR A 296 6.16 -5.14 -4.97
C TYR A 296 6.77 -6.14 -3.97
N PRO A 297 7.68 -5.72 -3.07
CA PRO A 297 8.31 -6.62 -2.09
C PRO A 297 7.37 -7.02 -0.94
N GLY A 298 6.25 -7.68 -1.27
CA GLY A 298 5.13 -7.95 -0.37
C GLY A 298 5.51 -8.75 0.87
N SER A 299 6.30 -9.83 0.74
CA SER A 299 6.72 -10.61 1.92
C SER A 299 7.60 -9.80 2.88
N TYR A 300 8.53 -8.99 2.37
CA TYR A 300 9.32 -8.10 3.22
C TYR A 300 8.41 -7.11 3.97
N ALA A 301 7.53 -6.41 3.25
CA ALA A 301 6.61 -5.43 3.81
C ALA A 301 5.63 -6.04 4.84
N LEU A 302 5.15 -7.26 4.60
CA LEU A 302 4.31 -8.00 5.55
C LEU A 302 5.07 -8.32 6.83
N GLY A 303 6.35 -8.74 6.72
CA GLY A 303 7.21 -8.98 7.87
C GLY A 303 7.32 -7.75 8.77
N VAL A 304 7.51 -6.57 8.17
CA VAL A 304 7.56 -5.29 8.91
C VAL A 304 6.22 -4.98 9.60
N ALA A 305 5.09 -5.08 8.88
CA ALA A 305 3.77 -4.79 9.45
C ALA A 305 3.42 -5.76 10.60
N TYR A 306 3.70 -7.04 10.46
CA TYR A 306 3.47 -8.03 11.52
C TYR A 306 4.38 -7.80 12.74
N TYR A 307 5.63 -7.42 12.53
CA TYR A 307 6.54 -7.08 13.64
C TYR A 307 5.96 -5.92 14.47
N ARG A 308 5.50 -4.85 13.81
CA ARG A 308 4.89 -3.69 14.49
C ARG A 308 3.57 -4.01 15.16
N ALA A 309 2.81 -4.97 14.62
CA ALA A 309 1.61 -5.50 15.26
C ALA A 309 1.91 -6.43 16.46
N GLY A 310 3.17 -6.65 16.83
CA GLY A 310 3.55 -7.58 17.90
C GLY A 310 3.36 -9.05 17.52
N ARG A 311 3.27 -9.38 16.22
CA ARG A 311 3.09 -10.73 15.68
C ARG A 311 4.43 -11.30 15.19
N MET A 312 5.30 -11.59 16.14
CA MET A 312 6.69 -12.03 15.86
C MET A 312 6.77 -13.36 15.10
N ASP A 313 5.79 -14.24 15.34
CA ASP A 313 5.57 -15.49 14.62
C ASP A 313 5.40 -15.22 13.11
N LEU A 314 4.40 -14.42 12.76
CA LEU A 314 4.09 -14.10 11.37
C LEU A 314 5.19 -13.26 10.73
N ALA A 315 5.81 -12.35 11.47
CA ALA A 315 6.93 -11.55 10.97
C ALA A 315 8.11 -12.42 10.55
N THR A 316 8.48 -13.39 11.40
CA THR A 316 9.57 -14.35 11.16
C THR A 316 9.34 -15.13 9.88
N ASP A 317 8.13 -15.67 9.68
CA ASP A 317 7.79 -16.46 8.50
C ASP A 317 7.87 -15.64 7.21
N GLN A 318 7.40 -14.38 7.24
CA GLN A 318 7.43 -13.53 6.06
C GLN A 318 8.86 -13.08 5.69
N PHE A 319 9.71 -12.78 6.69
CA PHE A 319 11.12 -12.46 6.42
C PHE A 319 11.89 -13.66 5.88
N ARG A 320 11.68 -14.87 6.42
CA ARG A 320 12.28 -16.11 5.88
C ARG A 320 11.89 -16.32 4.42
N ARG A 321 10.58 -16.25 4.13
CA ARG A 321 10.04 -16.37 2.77
C ARG A 321 10.66 -15.35 1.81
N TRP A 322 10.91 -14.12 2.25
CA TRP A 322 11.59 -13.12 1.43
C TRP A 322 13.04 -13.53 1.11
N ILE A 323 13.81 -13.90 2.14
CA ILE A 323 15.23 -14.27 2.04
C ILE A 323 15.40 -15.49 1.13
N GLU A 324 14.55 -16.50 1.27
CA GLU A 324 14.56 -17.71 0.45
C GLU A 324 14.33 -17.41 -1.04
N ARG A 325 13.38 -16.52 -1.35
CA ARG A 325 13.02 -16.18 -2.74
C ARG A 325 13.96 -15.16 -3.38
N HIS A 326 14.64 -14.35 -2.57
CA HIS A 326 15.48 -13.25 -3.04
C HIS A 326 16.81 -13.24 -2.29
N PRO A 327 17.68 -14.26 -2.42
CA PRO A 327 18.93 -14.34 -1.65
C PRO A 327 19.82 -13.09 -1.81
N ASP A 328 19.79 -12.47 -2.99
CA ASP A 328 20.56 -11.26 -3.35
C ASP A 328 19.68 -10.03 -3.61
N GLY A 329 18.41 -10.05 -3.16
CA GLY A 329 17.48 -8.94 -3.35
C GLY A 329 17.90 -7.66 -2.61
N ALA A 330 17.47 -6.50 -3.11
CA ALA A 330 17.79 -5.18 -2.53
C ALA A 330 17.43 -5.03 -1.04
N TRP A 331 16.44 -5.80 -0.57
CA TRP A 331 15.96 -5.77 0.81
C TRP A 331 16.52 -6.90 1.69
N THR A 332 17.32 -7.81 1.15
CA THR A 332 17.62 -9.08 1.82
C THR A 332 18.55 -8.95 3.02
N LEU A 333 19.53 -8.06 2.96
CA LEU A 333 20.36 -7.75 4.14
C LEU A 333 19.51 -7.17 5.28
N ARG A 334 18.57 -6.26 4.96
CA ARG A 334 17.63 -5.70 5.95
C ARG A 334 16.69 -6.78 6.49
N ALA A 335 16.17 -7.66 5.63
CA ALA A 335 15.32 -8.78 6.03
C ALA A 335 16.03 -9.70 7.02
N LYS A 336 17.33 -10.00 6.82
CA LYS A 336 18.15 -10.80 7.75
C LYS A 336 18.29 -10.11 9.12
N ASN A 337 18.48 -8.79 9.14
CA ASN A 337 18.55 -8.00 10.37
C ASN A 337 17.21 -8.04 11.13
N HIS A 338 16.10 -7.82 10.42
CA HIS A 338 14.76 -7.81 11.00
C HIS A 338 14.31 -9.20 11.46
N LEU A 339 14.70 -10.25 10.76
CA LEU A 339 14.49 -11.63 11.18
C LEU A 339 15.15 -11.91 12.53
N ARG A 340 16.39 -11.46 12.74
CA ARG A 340 17.07 -11.59 14.05
C ARG A 340 16.32 -10.85 15.15
N ALA A 341 15.83 -9.64 14.86
CA ALA A 341 15.02 -8.87 15.81
C ALA A 341 13.69 -9.55 16.14
N ALA A 342 12.99 -10.12 15.14
CA ALA A 342 11.72 -10.82 15.32
C ALA A 342 11.89 -12.08 16.17
N VAL A 343 12.94 -12.88 15.91
CA VAL A 343 13.24 -14.08 16.70
C VAL A 343 13.60 -13.72 18.15
N SER A 344 14.38 -12.66 18.36
CA SER A 344 14.78 -12.22 19.70
C SER A 344 13.65 -11.56 20.49
N GLY A 345 12.67 -10.96 19.82
CA GLY A 345 11.50 -10.35 20.46
C GLY A 345 10.34 -11.31 20.72
N GLY A 346 10.43 -12.56 20.25
CA GLY A 346 9.43 -13.61 20.46
C GLY A 346 9.70 -14.52 21.68
N THR A 347 10.86 -14.38 22.31
CA THR A 347 11.25 -15.03 23.58
C THR A 347 10.93 -14.10 24.75
#